data_AF-A0A534JVQ8-F1
#
_entry.id   AF-A0A534JVQ8-F1
#
_cell.length_a   1.000
_cell.length_b   1.000
_cell.length_c   1.000
_cell.angle_alpha   90.00
_cell.angle_beta   90.00
_cell.angle_gamma   90.00
#
_symmetry.space_group_name_H-M   'P 1'
#
loop_
_entity.id
_entity.type
_entity.pdbx_description
1 polymer ?
#
loop_
_entity_poly.entity_id
_entity_poly.type
_entity_poly.pdbx_seq_one_letter_code
_entity_poly.pdbx_strand_id
1 'polypeptide(L)'
;MLRIASARSGEFESMFESEEMPIWDDFTHRRRFLEARLVRVDGGSEVREGIQDYILHIVAADHAAHEEHDGDARFNAFLARAQRLQPIGPLVWYGRTIFERRA
;
A
#
# COMPACT_ATOMS: atom_id res chain seq x y z
N MET A 1 -6.76 -2.23 1.39
CA MET A 1 -6.82 -3.50 0.67
C MET A 1 -6.74 -3.22 -0.82
N LEU A 2 -5.61 -3.58 -1.43
CA LEU A 2 -5.41 -3.49 -2.88
C LEU A 2 -5.89 -4.80 -3.52
N ARG A 3 -6.54 -4.70 -4.67
CA ARG A 3 -7.18 -5.83 -5.36
C ARG A 3 -6.61 -5.98 -6.76
N ILE A 4 -5.44 -6.57 -6.86
CA ILE A 4 -4.68 -6.66 -8.10
C ILE A 4 -5.20 -7.84 -8.93
N ALA A 5 -5.27 -7.71 -10.25
CA ALA A 5 -5.51 -8.86 -11.13
C ALA A 5 -4.42 -9.93 -10.88
N SER A 6 -4.81 -11.15 -10.52
CA SER A 6 -3.85 -12.17 -10.06
C SER A 6 -2.76 -12.46 -11.10
N ALA A 7 -3.13 -12.48 -12.38
CA ALA A 7 -2.21 -12.65 -13.52
C ALA A 7 -1.16 -11.52 -13.66
N ARG A 8 -1.37 -10.37 -13.01
CA ARG A 8 -0.47 -9.20 -13.03
C ARG A 8 0.13 -8.89 -11.65
N SER A 9 -0.03 -9.79 -10.68
CA SER A 9 0.52 -9.61 -9.33
C SER A 9 2.04 -9.40 -9.31
N GLY A 10 2.80 -10.16 -10.11
CA GLY A 10 4.25 -9.97 -10.22
C GLY A 10 4.67 -8.63 -10.85
N GLU A 11 3.89 -8.12 -11.80
CA GLU A 11 4.10 -6.78 -12.37
C GLU A 11 3.88 -5.70 -11.30
N PHE A 12 2.80 -5.83 -10.53
CA PHE A 12 2.52 -4.92 -9.42
C PHE A 12 3.65 -4.94 -8.39
N GLU A 13 4.10 -6.12 -7.96
CA GLU A 13 5.16 -6.26 -6.96
C GLU A 13 6.48 -5.64 -7.44
N SER A 14 6.88 -5.91 -8.68
CA SER A 14 8.10 -5.33 -9.28
C SER A 14 8.00 -3.81 -9.39
N MET A 15 6.84 -3.30 -9.79
CA MET A 15 6.58 -1.85 -9.89
C MET A 15 6.61 -1.20 -8.51
N PHE A 16 5.99 -1.82 -7.51
CA PHE A 16 5.98 -1.34 -6.13
C PHE A 16 7.40 -1.28 -5.55
N GLU A 17 8.18 -2.34 -5.72
CA GLU A 17 9.58 -2.39 -5.28
C GLU A 17 10.42 -1.29 -5.92
N SER A 18 10.28 -1.06 -7.22
CA SER A 18 11.11 -0.09 -7.94
C SER A 18 10.69 1.38 -7.74
N GLU A 19 9.39 1.65 -7.53
CA GLU A 19 8.84 3.01 -7.56
C GLU A 19 8.34 3.50 -6.19
N GLU A 20 7.71 2.63 -5.40
CA GLU A 20 7.09 3.01 -4.12
C GLU A 20 8.03 2.82 -2.93
N MET A 21 8.83 1.74 -2.91
CA MET A 21 9.78 1.50 -1.82
C MET A 21 10.79 2.65 -1.61
N PRO A 22 11.36 3.28 -2.65
CA PRO A 22 12.23 4.44 -2.44
C PRO A 22 11.53 5.65 -1.81
N ILE A 23 10.22 5.81 -2.05
CA ILE A 23 9.40 6.85 -1.42
C ILE A 23 9.21 6.50 0.05
N TRP A 24 8.94 5.23 0.37
CA TRP A 24 8.84 4.76 1.75
C TRP A 24 10.14 4.91 2.51
N ASP A 25 11.28 4.67 1.88
CA ASP A 25 12.59 4.86 2.48
C ASP A 25 12.81 6.33 2.87
N ASP A 26 12.49 7.27 1.98
CA ASP A 26 12.56 8.72 2.26
C ASP A 26 11.61 9.12 3.41
N PHE A 27 10.34 8.69 3.33
CA PHE A 27 9.33 9.02 4.34
C PHE A 27 9.68 8.41 5.70
N THR A 28 10.22 7.19 5.74
CA THR A 28 10.67 6.53 6.97
C THR A 28 11.91 7.20 7.54
N HIS A 29 12.90 7.53 6.70
CA HIS A 29 14.10 8.25 7.11
C HIS A 29 13.76 9.62 7.74
N ARG A 30 12.77 10.31 7.19
CA ARG A 30 12.24 11.58 7.70
C ARG A 30 11.25 11.44 8.86
N ARG A 31 11.01 10.22 9.35
CA ARG A 31 10.02 9.88 10.40
C ARG A 31 8.59 10.33 10.06
N ARG A 32 8.26 10.44 8.77
CA ARG A 32 6.89 10.67 8.29
C ARG A 32 6.09 9.38 8.33
N PHE A 33 6.70 8.27 7.93
CA PHE A 33 6.16 6.92 8.18
C PHE A 33 6.87 6.32 9.38
N LEU A 34 6.08 5.85 10.35
CA LEU A 34 6.54 5.13 11.53
C LEU A 34 6.60 3.62 11.24
N GLU A 35 5.64 3.15 10.45
CA GLU A 35 5.61 1.79 9.90
C GLU A 35 5.00 1.82 8.50
N ALA A 36 5.52 1.02 7.59
CA ALA A 36 4.93 0.79 6.28
C ALA A 36 5.16 -0.67 5.89
N ARG A 37 4.09 -1.36 5.50
CA ARG A 37 4.13 -2.79 5.13
C ARG A 37 3.16 -3.06 4.00
N LEU A 38 3.61 -3.83 3.03
CA LEU A 38 2.77 -4.48 2.03
C LEU A 38 2.77 -5.98 2.33
N VAL A 39 1.59 -6.55 2.52
CA VAL A 39 1.42 -7.97 2.82
C VAL A 39 0.60 -8.60 1.71
N ARG A 40 1.17 -9.59 1.03
CA ARG A 40 0.43 -10.45 0.09
C ARG A 40 -0.52 -11.34 0.89
N VAL A 41 -1.80 -11.36 0.52
CA VAL A 41 -2.80 -12.18 1.20
C VAL A 41 -2.79 -13.60 0.60
N ASP A 42 -2.46 -14.60 1.41
CA ASP A 42 -2.44 -16.01 0.99
C ASP A 42 -3.79 -16.73 1.24
N GLY A 43 -4.68 -16.14 2.04
CA GLY A 43 -5.99 -16.71 2.34
C GLY A 43 -6.85 -15.82 3.25
N GLY A 44 -8.12 -16.17 3.39
CA GLY A 44 -9.09 -15.42 4.20
C GLY A 44 -10.53 -15.89 3.99
N SER A 45 -11.48 -15.25 4.67
CA SER A 45 -12.91 -15.53 4.51
C SER A 45 -13.50 -14.94 3.22
N GLU A 46 -12.84 -13.95 2.63
CA GLU A 46 -13.16 -13.42 1.31
C GLU A 46 -12.02 -13.74 0.34
N VAL A 47 -12.29 -14.62 -0.62
CA VAL A 47 -11.39 -14.92 -1.73
C VAL A 47 -12.17 -14.74 -3.02
N ARG A 48 -11.54 -14.10 -4.01
CA ARG A 48 -12.14 -13.83 -5.31
C ARG A 48 -11.26 -14.43 -6.39
N GLU A 49 -11.87 -15.21 -7.29
CA GLU A 49 -11.16 -15.75 -8.44
C GLU A 49 -10.57 -14.60 -9.28
N GLY A 50 -9.34 -14.78 -9.74
CA GLY A 50 -8.66 -13.79 -10.58
C GLY A 50 -8.15 -12.54 -9.86
N ILE A 51 -8.27 -12.45 -8.53
CA ILE A 51 -7.79 -11.33 -7.71
C ILE A 51 -6.72 -11.81 -6.73
N GLN A 52 -5.60 -11.10 -6.69
CA GLN A 52 -4.62 -11.17 -5.62
C GLN A 52 -4.83 -9.96 -4.70
N ASP A 53 -5.24 -10.23 -3.47
CA ASP A 53 -5.40 -9.19 -2.45
C ASP A 53 -4.05 -8.88 -1.77
N TYR A 54 -3.87 -7.60 -1.44
CA TYR A 54 -2.75 -7.12 -0.61
C TYR A 54 -3.25 -6.21 0.50
N ILE A 55 -2.73 -6.41 1.71
CA ILE A 55 -2.90 -5.48 2.82
C ILE A 55 -1.77 -4.47 2.75
N LEU A 56 -2.12 -3.24 2.41
CA LEU A 56 -1.25 -2.09 2.59
C LEU A 56 -1.53 -1.49 3.96
N HIS A 57 -0.52 -1.46 4.84
CA HIS A 57 -0.61 -0.92 6.19
C HIS A 57 0.47 0.13 6.40
N ILE A 58 0.05 1.38 6.62
CA ILE A 58 0.93 2.50 6.91
C ILE A 58 0.49 3.13 8.23
N VAL A 59 1.46 3.32 9.12
CA VAL A 59 1.33 4.16 10.31
C VAL A 59 2.11 5.44 10.03
N ALA A 60 1.40 6.49 9.64
CA ALA A 60 1.98 7.81 9.48
C ALA A 60 2.18 8.49 10.86
N ALA A 61 3.16 9.38 10.96
CA ALA A 61 3.41 10.14 12.19
C ALA A 61 2.23 11.05 12.56
N ASP A 62 1.57 11.61 11.54
CA ASP A 62 0.38 12.44 11.66
C ASP A 62 -0.38 12.46 10.31
N HIS A 63 -1.51 13.17 10.27
CA HIS A 63 -2.30 13.30 9.04
C HIS A 63 -1.58 14.12 7.96
N ALA A 64 -0.72 15.08 8.33
CA ALA A 64 0.02 15.87 7.34
C ALA A 64 1.07 15.02 6.60
N ALA A 65 1.68 14.05 7.27
CA ALA A 65 2.57 13.07 6.67
C ALA A 65 1.83 12.16 5.66
N HIS A 66 0.57 11.83 5.93
CA HIS A 66 -0.29 11.13 4.97
C HIS A 66 -0.55 11.99 3.73
N GLU A 67 -1.04 13.22 3.91
CA GLU A 67 -1.31 14.14 2.80
C GLU A 67 -0.05 14.48 1.99
N GLU A 68 1.12 14.53 2.63
CA GLU A 68 2.40 14.72 1.94
C GLU A 68 2.70 13.55 0.99
N HIS A 69 2.41 12.31 1.40
CA HIS A 69 2.58 11.12 0.56
C HIS A 69 1.57 11.10 -0.59
N ASP A 70 0.29 11.34 -0.30
CA ASP A 70 -0.77 11.42 -1.31
C ASP A 70 -0.50 12.55 -2.34
N GLY A 71 0.15 13.62 -1.92
CA GLY A 71 0.57 14.72 -2.77
C GLY A 71 1.90 14.51 -3.51
N ASP A 72 2.66 13.46 -3.21
CA ASP A 72 3.98 13.23 -3.84
C ASP A 72 3.79 12.91 -5.33
N ALA A 73 4.46 13.65 -6.21
CA ALA A 73 4.34 13.47 -7.65
C ALA A 73 4.84 12.08 -8.11
N ARG A 74 5.82 11.51 -7.41
CA ARG A 74 6.35 10.16 -7.67
C ARG A 74 5.30 9.11 -7.31
N PHE A 75 4.65 9.26 -6.15
CA PHE A 75 3.56 8.37 -5.74
C PHE A 75 2.38 8.46 -6.69
N ASN A 76 1.98 9.67 -7.09
CA ASN A 76 0.88 9.86 -8.04
C ASN A 76 1.15 9.20 -9.41
N ALA A 77 2.40 9.26 -9.89
CA ALA A 77 2.80 8.58 -11.12
C ALA A 77 2.69 7.05 -11.00
N PHE A 78 3.15 6.49 -9.87
CA PHE A 78 2.99 5.07 -9.55
C PHE A 78 1.51 4.68 -9.42
N LEU A 79 0.73 5.44 -8.65
CA LEU A 79 -0.68 5.20 -8.34
C LEU A 79 -1.53 5.11 -9.62
N ALA A 80 -1.33 6.02 -10.57
CA ALA A 80 -2.03 6.01 -11.84
C ALA A 80 -1.82 4.69 -12.61
N ARG A 81 -0.63 4.07 -12.48
CA ARG A 81 -0.30 2.77 -13.10
C ARG A 81 -0.88 1.62 -12.28
N ALA A 82 -0.72 1.65 -10.96
CA ALA A 82 -1.24 0.65 -10.03
C ALA A 82 -2.77 0.49 -10.14
N GLN A 83 -3.51 1.60 -10.29
CA GLN A 83 -4.96 1.58 -10.49
C GLN A 83 -5.39 0.78 -11.72
N ARG A 84 -4.59 0.77 -12.80
CA ARG A 84 -4.89 -0.03 -14.01
C ARG A 84 -4.66 -1.52 -13.82
N LEU A 85 -3.97 -1.91 -12.74
CA LEU A 85 -3.77 -3.30 -12.36
C LEU A 85 -4.92 -3.82 -11.49
N GLN A 86 -5.87 -2.96 -11.13
CA GLN A 86 -6.97 -3.29 -10.23
C GLN A 86 -8.31 -3.40 -10.98
N PRO A 87 -8.82 -4.62 -11.22
CA PRO A 87 -10.14 -4.83 -11.81
C PRO A 87 -11.28 -4.30 -10.93
N ILE A 88 -11.03 -4.24 -9.62
CA ILE A 88 -11.95 -3.75 -8.60
C ILE A 88 -11.21 -2.69 -7.79
N GLY A 89 -11.86 -1.54 -7.56
CA GLY A 89 -11.30 -0.48 -6.73
C GLY A 89 -10.85 -0.97 -5.34
N PRO A 90 -9.80 -0.35 -4.77
CA PRO A 90 -9.31 -0.73 -3.46
C PRO A 90 -10.33 -0.37 -2.37
N LEU A 91 -10.21 -1.01 -1.22
CA LEU A 91 -10.87 -0.54 0.00
C LEU A 91 -9.84 0.16 0.88
N VAL A 92 -10.17 1.36 1.33
CA VAL A 92 -9.28 2.24 2.10
C VAL A 92 -9.98 2.65 3.39
N TRP A 93 -9.25 2.63 4.50
CA TRP A 93 -9.74 3.01 5.82
C TRP A 93 -8.72 3.88 6.52
N TYR A 94 -9.23 4.80 7.33
CA TYR A 94 -8.46 5.61 8.27
C TYR A 94 -8.81 5.22 9.70
N GLY A 95 -7.85 5.32 10.60
CA GLY A 95 -8.08 4.95 11.99
C GLY A 95 -6.91 5.32 12.89
N ARG A 96 -7.03 4.92 14.15
CA ARG A 96 -6.00 5.06 15.18
C ARG A 96 -5.79 3.72 15.86
N THR A 97 -4.54 3.38 16.12
CA THR A 97 -4.18 2.23 16.95
C THR A 97 -4.68 2.41 18.38
N ILE A 98 -5.52 1.48 18.86
CA ILE A 98 -5.99 1.45 20.26
C ILE A 98 -5.22 0.41 21.08
N PHE A 99 -4.79 -0.68 20.46
CA PHE A 99 -3.95 -1.72 21.07
C PHE A 99 -2.88 -2.16 20.09
N GLU A 100 -1.66 -2.41 20.57
CA GLU A 100 -0.55 -2.94 19.80
C GLU A 100 0.29 -3.87 20.68
N ARG A 101 0.78 -4.97 20.10
CA ARG A 101 1.81 -5.81 20.72
C ARG A 101 2.99 -5.95 19.76
N ARG A 102 4.19 -5.66 20.25
CA ARG A 102 5.46 -5.89 19.55
C ARG A 102 6.15 -7.11 20.16
N ALA A 103 6.90 -7.83 19.33
CA ALA A 103 7.66 -9.02 19.74
C ALA A 103 8.89 -8.63 20.58
#